data_AF-A0AAV4ZIS0-F1
#
_entry.id   AF-A0AAV4ZIS0-F1
#
_cell.length_a   1.000
_cell.length_b   1.000
_cell.length_c   1.000
_cell.angle_alpha   90.00
_cell.angle_beta   90.00
_cell.angle_gamma   90.00
#
_symmetry.space_group_name_H-M   'P 1'
#
loop_
_entity.id
_entity.type
_entity.pdbx_description
1 polymer ?
#
loop_
_entity_poly.entity_id
_entity_poly.type
_entity_poly.pdbx_seq_one_letter_code
_entity_poly.pdbx_strand_id
1 'polypeptide(L)'
;MIRDVLNRLRRNRMSATGLSFVEGELVDDPARLPEHLVEIHVFDDANRAQAFVDGLRYASANGVAWTWEPGGEVGNRCVLTARFAEDRPPGGTLSETVPVIEHARNDWDARDRAERDRERRVDQERRREAEMRLMQPLRAAMAEIGLGVAEGAQTWVRCSGSGSTIQLAADGWYEIDCDAHLNRRDGDDPLMLRYVAHAAENGVVFDPEQLELRCARVFAPAEAAAAARLLGEVQADFGPIAKAYWHERFMETMIVTPRIRAFLEGVERGEASIDIVRRNPQIRAGGVVMKRGDISRLAAAGWIDTDHAHFPSAVGITPAGVEAIGPRPDPHETVPPAPFR
;
A
#
# COMPACT_ATOMS: atom_id res chain seq x y z
N MET A 1 -54.85 1.34 20.03
CA MET A 1 -54.23 0.60 18.91
C MET A 1 -54.32 -0.92 19.13
N ILE A 2 -53.64 -1.53 20.12
CA ILE A 2 -53.71 -3.00 20.36
C ILE A 2 -55.14 -3.51 20.64
N ARG A 3 -55.90 -2.82 21.50
CA ARG A 3 -57.30 -3.18 21.78
C ARG A 3 -58.21 -3.02 20.55
N ASP A 4 -57.83 -2.22 19.55
CA ASP A 4 -58.66 -1.93 18.38
C ASP A 4 -58.54 -2.99 17.28
N VAL A 5 -57.43 -3.74 17.24
CA VAL A 5 -57.21 -4.77 16.22
C VAL A 5 -57.97 -6.05 16.56
N LEU A 6 -57.84 -6.53 17.80
CA LEU A 6 -58.59 -7.71 18.28
C LEU A 6 -60.11 -7.50 18.17
N ASN A 7 -60.60 -6.29 18.49
CA ASN A 7 -62.01 -5.91 18.38
C ASN A 7 -62.53 -5.86 16.93
N ARG A 8 -61.68 -6.09 15.92
CA ARG A 8 -62.05 -6.15 14.50
C ARG A 8 -61.88 -7.53 13.90
N LEU A 9 -61.45 -8.52 14.70
CA LEU A 9 -61.26 -9.90 14.24
C LEU A 9 -62.61 -10.53 13.90
N ARG A 10 -62.70 -11.13 12.71
CA ARG A 10 -63.92 -11.74 12.17
C ARG A 10 -63.65 -13.20 11.85
N ARG A 11 -64.69 -14.03 12.01
CA ARG A 11 -64.69 -15.41 11.55
C ARG A 11 -64.99 -15.46 10.06
N ASN A 12 -64.10 -16.09 9.30
CA ASN A 12 -64.23 -16.23 7.85
C ASN A 12 -63.85 -17.64 7.42
N ARG A 13 -64.83 -18.41 6.96
CA ARG A 13 -64.65 -19.81 6.52
C ARG A 13 -63.85 -19.96 5.22
N MET A 14 -63.64 -18.86 4.49
CA MET A 14 -62.90 -18.84 3.22
C MET A 14 -61.40 -18.56 3.42
N SER A 15 -61.01 -18.04 4.59
CA SER A 15 -59.61 -17.76 4.91
C SER A 15 -58.87 -19.02 5.34
N ALA A 16 -57.55 -19.07 5.09
CA ALA A 16 -56.72 -20.22 5.45
C ALA A 16 -56.63 -20.46 6.96
N THR A 17 -56.77 -19.39 7.76
CA THR A 17 -56.76 -19.43 9.23
C THR A 17 -58.17 -19.56 9.83
N GLY A 18 -59.24 -19.50 9.03
CA GLY A 18 -60.62 -19.41 9.52
C GLY A 18 -61.01 -18.03 10.09
N LEU A 19 -60.13 -17.04 9.99
CA LEU A 19 -60.25 -15.69 10.54
C LEU A 19 -59.83 -14.62 9.52
N SER A 20 -60.44 -13.43 9.59
CA SER A 20 -60.20 -12.28 8.71
C SER A 20 -60.35 -10.96 9.48
N PHE A 21 -59.73 -9.89 8.99
CA PHE A 21 -59.97 -8.52 9.44
C PHE A 21 -60.88 -7.71 8.51
N VAL A 22 -61.25 -8.26 7.37
CA VAL A 22 -61.98 -7.57 6.29
C VAL A 22 -63.43 -8.04 6.26
N GLU A 23 -63.67 -9.34 6.15
CA GLU A 23 -65.00 -9.93 5.95
C GLU A 23 -65.35 -10.98 7.01
N GLY A 24 -66.64 -11.12 7.31
CA GLY A 24 -67.16 -12.14 8.22
C GLY A 24 -67.81 -11.63 9.51
N GLU A 25 -68.19 -12.58 10.37
CA GLU A 25 -68.87 -12.31 11.64
C GLU A 25 -67.86 -11.93 12.73
N LEU A 26 -68.15 -10.89 13.52
CA LEU A 26 -67.25 -10.47 14.60
C LEU A 26 -67.05 -11.60 15.62
N VAL A 27 -65.80 -11.78 16.06
CA VAL A 27 -65.44 -12.69 17.15
C VAL A 27 -65.53 -11.94 18.47
N ASP A 28 -66.51 -12.32 19.27
CA ASP A 28 -66.83 -11.75 20.58
C ASP A 28 -66.54 -12.71 21.75
N ASP A 29 -66.46 -14.01 21.47
CA ASP A 29 -66.22 -15.09 22.44
C ASP A 29 -65.00 -15.94 22.03
N PRO A 30 -64.00 -16.14 22.91
CA PRO A 30 -62.87 -17.04 22.71
C PRO A 30 -63.25 -18.47 22.31
N ALA A 31 -64.40 -18.98 22.73
CA ALA A 31 -64.86 -20.31 22.36
C ALA A 31 -65.09 -20.47 20.83
N ARG A 32 -65.25 -19.36 20.11
CA ARG A 32 -65.47 -19.32 18.66
C ARG A 32 -64.17 -19.31 17.84
N LEU A 33 -63.00 -19.20 18.48
CA LEU A 33 -61.70 -19.26 17.82
C LEU A 33 -61.35 -20.70 17.40
N PRO A 34 -60.45 -20.88 16.41
CA PRO A 34 -59.87 -22.19 16.08
C PRO A 34 -59.20 -22.87 17.28
N GLU A 35 -59.10 -24.21 17.23
CA GLU A 35 -58.45 -25.01 18.29
C GLU A 35 -56.93 -24.78 18.35
N HIS A 36 -56.32 -24.40 17.24
CA HIS A 36 -54.89 -24.15 17.11
C HIS A 36 -54.52 -22.74 17.58
N LEU A 37 -53.26 -22.54 17.99
CA LEU A 37 -52.72 -21.23 18.33
C LEU A 37 -52.79 -20.29 17.12
N VAL A 38 -53.48 -19.16 17.30
CA VAL A 38 -53.57 -18.08 16.31
C VAL A 38 -52.82 -16.87 16.82
N GLU A 39 -51.97 -16.28 15.98
CA GLU A 39 -51.25 -15.05 16.29
C GLU A 39 -51.64 -13.94 15.31
N ILE A 40 -51.68 -12.70 15.79
CA ILE A 40 -51.85 -11.51 14.97
C ILE A 40 -50.52 -10.79 14.91
N HIS A 41 -49.92 -10.69 13.74
CA HIS A 41 -48.74 -9.87 13.51
C HIS A 41 -49.15 -8.50 12.97
N VAL A 42 -48.78 -7.43 13.68
CA VAL A 42 -49.09 -6.05 13.30
C VAL A 42 -47.83 -5.35 12.82
N PHE A 43 -47.90 -4.70 11.67
CA PHE A 43 -46.82 -4.00 10.99
C PHE A 43 -47.13 -2.51 10.84
N ASP A 44 -46.08 -1.69 10.72
CA ASP A 44 -46.24 -0.24 10.51
C ASP A 44 -46.92 0.11 9.17
N ASP A 45 -46.75 -0.72 8.14
CA ASP A 45 -47.25 -0.48 6.79
C ASP A 45 -47.61 -1.78 6.04
N ALA A 46 -48.35 -1.61 4.94
CA ALA A 46 -48.87 -2.71 4.14
C ALA A 46 -47.78 -3.52 3.41
N ASN A 47 -46.72 -2.85 2.97
CA ASN A 47 -45.63 -3.49 2.23
C ASN A 47 -44.88 -4.48 3.14
N ARG A 48 -44.74 -4.16 4.42
CA ARG A 48 -44.11 -5.05 5.41
C ARG A 48 -44.96 -6.27 5.74
N ALA A 49 -46.26 -6.08 5.89
CA ALA A 49 -47.19 -7.19 6.08
C ALA A 49 -47.13 -8.17 4.89
N GLN A 50 -47.10 -7.62 3.67
CA GLN A 50 -46.92 -8.40 2.44
C GLN A 50 -45.56 -9.12 2.39
N ALA A 51 -44.46 -8.46 2.77
CA ALA A 51 -43.14 -9.08 2.76
C ALA A 51 -42.99 -10.21 3.79
N PHE A 52 -43.63 -10.09 4.97
CA PHE A 52 -43.70 -11.17 5.96
C PHE A 52 -44.46 -12.38 5.41
N VAL A 53 -45.58 -12.14 4.75
CA VAL A 53 -46.37 -13.16 4.04
C VAL A 53 -45.54 -13.90 2.99
N ASP A 54 -44.79 -13.15 2.17
CA ASP A 54 -43.95 -13.77 1.15
C ASP A 54 -42.83 -14.61 1.79
N GLY A 55 -42.25 -14.16 2.90
CA GLY A 55 -41.32 -14.95 3.69
C GLY A 55 -41.91 -16.26 4.22
N LEU A 56 -43.15 -16.23 4.72
CA LEU A 56 -43.85 -17.44 5.18
C LEU A 56 -44.05 -18.45 4.05
N ARG A 57 -44.33 -18.01 2.82
CA ARG A 57 -44.48 -18.91 1.65
C ARG A 57 -43.22 -19.72 1.37
N TYR A 58 -42.04 -19.17 1.64
CA TYR A 58 -40.76 -19.87 1.43
C TYR A 58 -40.31 -20.68 2.65
N ALA A 59 -40.74 -20.31 3.86
CA ALA A 59 -40.35 -20.98 5.11
C ALA A 59 -41.33 -22.09 5.55
N SER A 60 -42.62 -22.03 5.18
CA SER A 60 -43.68 -22.85 5.78
C SER A 60 -43.85 -24.22 5.10
N ALA A 61 -42.81 -25.05 5.12
CA ALA A 61 -42.98 -26.49 4.86
C ALA A 61 -43.66 -27.24 6.03
N ASN A 62 -43.82 -26.58 7.20
CA ASN A 62 -44.33 -27.20 8.43
C ASN A 62 -45.56 -26.44 8.96
N GLY A 63 -46.70 -27.14 9.07
CA GLY A 63 -47.75 -26.93 10.08
C GLY A 63 -48.37 -25.53 10.29
N VAL A 64 -48.14 -24.54 9.43
CA VAL A 64 -48.63 -23.17 9.64
C VAL A 64 -49.50 -22.72 8.47
N ALA A 65 -50.72 -22.24 8.75
CA ALA A 65 -51.52 -21.47 7.82
C ALA A 65 -51.45 -19.98 8.14
N TRP A 66 -51.64 -19.13 7.14
CA TRP A 66 -51.67 -17.69 7.34
C TRP A 66 -52.65 -17.02 6.38
N THR A 67 -53.19 -15.88 6.78
CA THR A 67 -54.11 -15.06 5.98
C THR A 67 -53.67 -13.61 6.05
N TRP A 68 -53.54 -12.99 4.89
CA TRP A 68 -53.41 -11.54 4.73
C TRP A 68 -54.30 -11.09 3.59
N GLU A 69 -55.09 -10.06 3.82
CA GLU A 69 -56.06 -9.54 2.86
C GLU A 69 -55.92 -8.03 2.79
N PRO A 70 -55.86 -7.45 1.59
CA PRO A 70 -55.92 -6.00 1.46
C PRO A 70 -57.27 -5.50 1.97
N GLY A 71 -57.26 -4.55 2.91
CA GLY A 71 -58.44 -3.97 3.56
C GLY A 71 -58.28 -2.48 3.85
N GLY A 72 -58.95 -1.98 4.89
CA GLY A 72 -58.69 -0.63 5.42
C GLY A 72 -57.31 -0.52 6.09
N GLU A 73 -57.00 0.63 6.70
CA GLU A 73 -55.68 0.91 7.31
C GLU A 73 -55.18 -0.22 8.24
N VAL A 74 -56.07 -0.80 9.04
CA VAL A 74 -55.74 -1.91 9.95
C VAL A 74 -55.55 -3.24 9.21
N GLY A 75 -56.43 -3.58 8.25
CA GLY A 75 -56.38 -4.85 7.53
C GLY A 75 -55.10 -4.99 6.70
N ASN A 76 -54.69 -3.90 6.04
CA ASN A 76 -53.46 -3.89 5.25
C ASN A 76 -52.19 -4.13 6.08
N ARG A 77 -52.23 -3.82 7.38
CA ARG A 77 -51.07 -3.86 8.29
C ARG A 77 -51.00 -5.12 9.16
N CYS A 78 -51.98 -6.02 9.07
CA CYS A 78 -52.07 -7.17 9.98
C CYS A 78 -52.03 -8.50 9.21
N VAL A 79 -51.22 -9.45 9.67
CA VAL A 79 -51.18 -10.82 9.16
C VAL A 79 -51.64 -11.77 10.25
N LEU A 80 -52.56 -12.67 9.92
CA LEU A 80 -53.00 -13.74 10.80
C LEU A 80 -52.19 -15.01 10.52
N THR A 81 -51.69 -15.65 11.56
CA THR A 81 -51.01 -16.95 11.48
C THR A 81 -51.72 -17.95 12.38
N ALA A 82 -51.82 -19.21 11.95
CA ALA A 82 -52.36 -20.32 12.71
C ALA A 82 -51.36 -21.48 12.69
N ARG A 83 -50.92 -21.93 13.87
CA ARG A 83 -49.92 -22.98 14.02
C ARG A 83 -50.60 -24.30 14.38
N PHE A 84 -50.78 -25.18 13.39
CA PHE A 84 -51.52 -26.44 13.54
C PHE A 84 -50.88 -27.44 14.52
N ALA A 85 -49.58 -27.31 14.80
CA ALA A 85 -48.88 -28.17 15.76
C ALA A 85 -48.99 -27.68 17.22
N GLU A 86 -49.55 -26.49 17.46
CA GLU A 86 -49.66 -25.88 18.77
C GLU A 86 -51.15 -25.64 19.09
N ASP A 87 -51.62 -26.17 20.22
CA ASP A 87 -52.99 -25.93 20.67
C ASP A 87 -53.13 -24.53 21.25
N ARG A 88 -54.34 -23.96 21.12
CA ARG A 88 -54.69 -22.68 21.72
C ARG A 88 -54.60 -22.78 23.25
N PRO A 89 -54.00 -21.80 23.95
CA PRO A 89 -53.95 -21.77 25.40
C PRO A 89 -55.35 -21.93 26.04
N PRO A 90 -55.53 -22.82 27.04
CA PRO A 90 -56.83 -23.04 27.67
C PRO A 90 -57.19 -21.91 28.64
N GLY A 91 -58.43 -21.40 28.55
CA GLY A 91 -59.03 -20.45 29.50
C GLY A 91 -58.45 -19.03 29.43
N GLY A 92 -59.32 -18.04 29.21
CA GLY A 92 -58.91 -16.63 29.20
C GLY A 92 -59.82 -15.75 28.34
N THR A 93 -59.54 -14.45 28.35
CA THR A 93 -60.09 -13.44 27.44
C THR A 93 -59.50 -13.58 26.03
N LEU A 94 -60.14 -12.99 25.01
CA LEU A 94 -59.64 -13.02 23.62
C LEU A 94 -58.18 -12.54 23.51
N SER A 95 -57.81 -11.52 24.28
CA SER A 95 -56.44 -10.98 24.30
C SER A 95 -55.40 -11.93 24.91
N GLU A 96 -55.82 -12.86 25.75
CA GLU A 96 -54.94 -13.88 26.33
C GLU A 96 -54.81 -15.10 25.42
N THR A 97 -55.80 -15.35 24.56
CA THR A 97 -55.83 -16.51 23.65
C THR A 97 -55.27 -16.22 22.26
N VAL A 98 -55.21 -14.95 21.84
CA VAL A 98 -54.68 -14.53 20.55
C VAL A 98 -53.59 -13.49 20.75
N PRO A 99 -52.30 -13.89 20.82
CA PRO A 99 -51.21 -12.94 20.98
C PRO A 99 -51.14 -11.97 19.78
N VAL A 100 -51.00 -10.69 20.10
CA VAL A 100 -50.74 -9.62 19.13
C VAL A 100 -49.26 -9.25 19.22
N ILE A 101 -48.53 -9.49 18.13
CA ILE A 101 -47.09 -9.29 18.02
C ILE A 101 -46.83 -8.09 17.13
N GLU A 102 -46.27 -7.02 17.70
CA GLU A 102 -45.92 -5.81 16.97
C GLU A 102 -44.49 -5.90 16.43
N HIS A 103 -44.34 -5.72 15.12
CA HIS A 103 -43.05 -5.73 14.44
C HIS A 103 -42.56 -4.30 14.22
N ALA A 104 -41.74 -3.80 15.14
CA ALA A 104 -41.09 -2.50 15.01
C ALA A 104 -39.98 -2.52 13.93
N ARG A 105 -39.69 -1.32 13.40
CA ARG A 105 -38.80 -0.92 12.28
C ARG A 105 -37.44 -1.62 12.07
N ASN A 106 -36.94 -2.49 12.96
CA ASN A 106 -35.50 -2.78 13.06
C ASN A 106 -34.91 -3.84 12.11
N ASP A 107 -35.69 -4.60 11.34
CA ASP A 107 -35.13 -5.72 10.54
C ASP A 107 -34.96 -5.46 9.03
N TRP A 108 -35.45 -4.34 8.49
CA TRP A 108 -35.39 -4.06 7.04
C TRP A 108 -34.19 -3.19 6.62
N ASP A 109 -33.75 -2.27 7.48
CA ASP A 109 -32.53 -1.47 7.25
C ASP A 109 -31.29 -2.36 7.15
N ALA A 110 -31.31 -3.56 7.74
CA ALA A 110 -30.23 -4.55 7.62
C ALA A 110 -30.22 -5.23 6.24
N ARG A 111 -31.40 -5.48 5.64
CA ARG A 111 -31.53 -6.11 4.31
C ARG A 111 -31.23 -5.15 3.17
N ASP A 112 -31.73 -3.90 3.22
CA ASP A 112 -31.39 -2.86 2.23
C ASP A 112 -29.89 -2.52 2.28
N ARG A 113 -29.27 -2.48 3.47
CA ARG A 113 -27.81 -2.36 3.59
C ARG A 113 -27.08 -3.55 2.96
N ALA A 114 -27.53 -4.78 3.20
CA ALA A 114 -26.90 -5.98 2.62
C ALA A 114 -27.04 -6.05 1.09
N GLU A 115 -28.16 -5.58 0.53
CA GLU A 115 -28.40 -5.52 -0.91
C GLU A 115 -27.57 -4.42 -1.58
N ARG A 116 -27.53 -3.21 -1.00
CA ARG A 116 -26.63 -2.13 -1.46
C ARG A 116 -25.15 -2.48 -1.30
N ASP A 117 -24.78 -3.25 -0.27
CA ASP A 117 -23.42 -3.76 -0.12
C ASP A 117 -23.11 -4.83 -1.17
N ARG A 118 -24.09 -5.64 -1.59
CA ARG A 118 -23.94 -6.60 -2.69
C ARG A 118 -23.78 -5.89 -4.03
N GLU A 119 -24.62 -4.90 -4.33
CA GLU A 119 -24.51 -4.10 -5.57
C GLU A 119 -23.18 -3.35 -5.63
N ARG A 120 -22.77 -2.71 -4.52
CA ARG A 120 -21.46 -2.04 -4.43
C ARG A 120 -20.30 -3.02 -4.64
N ARG A 121 -20.39 -4.24 -4.13
CA ARG A 121 -19.38 -5.29 -4.37
C ARG A 121 -19.32 -5.71 -5.84
N VAL A 122 -20.47 -5.92 -6.48
CA VAL A 122 -20.54 -6.29 -7.92
C VAL A 122 -19.98 -5.16 -8.79
N ASP A 123 -20.31 -3.91 -8.51
CA ASP A 123 -19.77 -2.76 -9.23
C ASP A 123 -18.26 -2.59 -9.00
N GLN A 124 -17.78 -2.83 -7.78
CA GLN A 124 -16.34 -2.85 -7.48
C GLN A 124 -15.62 -3.99 -8.21
N GLU A 125 -16.20 -5.19 -8.27
CA GLU A 125 -15.65 -6.32 -9.02
C GLU A 125 -15.59 -6.03 -10.53
N ARG A 126 -16.67 -5.48 -11.11
CA ARG A 126 -16.70 -5.08 -12.53
C ARG A 126 -15.65 -4.02 -12.86
N ARG A 127 -15.49 -3.01 -11.98
CA ARG A 127 -14.44 -1.99 -12.15
C ARG A 127 -13.05 -2.63 -12.08
N ARG A 128 -12.79 -3.47 -11.08
CA ARG A 128 -11.52 -4.21 -10.95
C ARG A 128 -11.22 -5.08 -12.18
N GLU A 129 -12.21 -5.80 -12.71
CA GLU A 129 -12.01 -6.60 -13.93
C GLU A 129 -11.71 -5.74 -15.16
N ALA A 130 -12.43 -4.63 -15.35
CA ALA A 130 -12.20 -3.70 -16.45
C ALA A 130 -10.79 -3.10 -16.37
N GLU A 131 -10.35 -2.70 -15.18
CA GLU A 131 -9.03 -2.13 -14.90
C GLU A 131 -7.91 -3.16 -15.06
N MET A 132 -8.12 -4.41 -14.61
CA MET A 132 -7.16 -5.50 -14.86
C MET A 132 -6.97 -5.75 -16.35
N ARG A 133 -8.06 -5.75 -17.15
CA ARG A 133 -7.97 -5.89 -18.61
C ARG A 133 -7.24 -4.73 -19.25
N LEU A 134 -7.45 -3.51 -18.76
CA LEU A 134 -6.77 -2.30 -19.24
C LEU A 134 -5.26 -2.35 -19.01
N MET A 135 -4.82 -2.89 -17.88
CA MET A 135 -3.39 -3.00 -17.51
C MET A 135 -2.73 -4.29 -18.02
N GLN A 136 -3.50 -5.24 -18.58
CA GLN A 136 -2.98 -6.52 -19.08
C GLN A 136 -1.92 -6.36 -20.18
N PRO A 137 -2.07 -5.45 -21.17
CA PRO A 137 -1.03 -5.21 -22.18
C PRO A 137 0.29 -4.72 -21.57
N LEU A 138 0.24 -3.86 -20.54
CA LEU A 138 1.43 -3.40 -19.83
C LEU A 138 2.12 -4.56 -19.11
N ARG A 139 1.36 -5.40 -18.40
CA ARG A 139 1.91 -6.58 -17.71
C ARG A 139 2.56 -7.56 -18.69
N ALA A 140 1.99 -7.74 -19.88
CA ALA A 140 2.58 -8.56 -20.92
C ALA A 140 3.91 -7.99 -21.44
N ALA A 141 3.95 -6.68 -21.73
CA ALA A 141 5.17 -6.00 -22.16
C ALA A 141 6.30 -6.07 -21.11
N MET A 142 5.96 -5.95 -19.81
CA MET A 142 6.92 -6.13 -18.72
C MET A 142 7.50 -7.55 -18.66
N ALA A 143 6.63 -8.56 -18.81
CA ALA A 143 7.03 -9.95 -18.80
C ALA A 143 7.98 -10.27 -19.97
N GLU A 144 7.75 -9.70 -21.15
CA GLU A 144 8.63 -9.87 -22.32
C GLU A 144 10.06 -9.37 -22.07
N ILE A 145 10.22 -8.27 -21.33
CA ILE A 145 11.54 -7.72 -21.00
C ILE A 145 12.11 -8.28 -19.69
N GLY A 146 11.43 -9.25 -19.06
CA GLY A 146 11.86 -9.90 -17.83
C GLY A 146 11.74 -9.03 -16.57
N LEU A 147 10.97 -7.93 -16.62
CA LEU A 147 10.67 -7.13 -15.42
C LEU A 147 9.48 -7.74 -14.68
N GLY A 148 9.72 -8.20 -13.46
CA GLY A 148 8.64 -8.69 -12.60
C GLY A 148 7.74 -7.54 -12.12
N VAL A 149 6.48 -7.85 -11.84
CA VAL A 149 5.52 -6.90 -11.29
C VAL A 149 5.12 -7.39 -9.90
N ALA A 150 5.52 -6.65 -8.86
CA ALA A 150 5.41 -7.11 -7.47
C ALA A 150 3.98 -7.03 -6.94
N GLU A 151 3.28 -5.92 -7.19
CA GLU A 151 1.86 -5.67 -6.92
C GLU A 151 1.54 -4.23 -7.37
N GLY A 152 0.25 -3.88 -7.45
CA GLY A 152 -0.18 -2.52 -7.79
C GLY A 152 -1.70 -2.37 -7.62
N ALA A 153 -2.17 -1.14 -7.36
CA ALA A 153 -3.60 -0.89 -7.31
C ALA A 153 -4.20 -0.86 -8.73
N GLN A 154 -5.49 -0.58 -8.80
CA GLN A 154 -6.32 -0.68 -10.00
C GLN A 154 -5.72 -0.04 -11.27
N THR A 155 -4.95 1.04 -11.16
CA THR A 155 -4.41 1.81 -12.30
C THR A 155 -2.90 1.97 -12.30
N TRP A 156 -2.17 1.25 -11.44
CA TRP A 156 -0.70 1.35 -11.40
C TRP A 156 -0.03 0.03 -11.06
N VAL A 157 1.24 -0.10 -11.37
CA VAL A 157 2.08 -1.27 -11.09
C VAL A 157 3.44 -0.86 -10.56
N ARG A 158 4.00 -1.65 -9.63
CA ARG A 158 5.40 -1.54 -9.24
C ARG A 158 6.26 -2.60 -9.92
N CYS A 159 7.34 -2.18 -10.54
CA CYS A 159 8.31 -3.07 -11.18
C CYS A 159 9.31 -3.59 -10.14
N SER A 160 9.33 -4.91 -9.92
CA SER A 160 10.37 -5.56 -9.12
C SER A 160 11.68 -5.58 -9.91
N GLY A 161 12.76 -5.09 -9.32
CA GLY A 161 14.08 -5.00 -9.96
C GLY A 161 14.50 -3.56 -10.23
N SER A 162 13.63 -2.75 -10.85
CA SER A 162 13.91 -1.33 -11.10
C SER A 162 13.40 -0.40 -9.99
N GLY A 163 12.45 -0.85 -9.17
CA GLY A 163 11.82 -0.02 -8.14
C GLY A 163 10.84 1.02 -8.68
N SER A 164 10.70 1.13 -10.01
CA SER A 164 9.85 2.10 -10.70
C SER A 164 8.36 1.82 -10.50
N THR A 165 7.57 2.89 -10.47
CA THR A 165 6.11 2.88 -10.50
C THR A 165 5.66 3.27 -11.90
N ILE A 166 4.65 2.57 -12.42
CA ILE A 166 3.95 2.98 -13.65
C ILE A 166 2.48 3.13 -13.36
N GLN A 167 1.93 4.31 -13.63
CA GLN A 167 0.53 4.63 -13.48
C GLN A 167 -0.09 4.98 -14.83
N LEU A 168 -1.26 4.42 -15.13
CA LEU A 168 -2.05 4.83 -16.28
C LEU A 168 -2.89 6.06 -15.92
N ALA A 169 -2.63 7.18 -16.58
CA ALA A 169 -3.37 8.42 -16.41
C ALA A 169 -4.74 8.34 -17.11
N ALA A 170 -5.68 9.19 -16.67
CA ALA A 170 -7.04 9.23 -17.20
C ALA A 170 -7.12 9.47 -18.72
N ASP A 171 -6.13 10.18 -19.27
CA ASP A 171 -6.04 10.50 -20.71
C ASP A 171 -5.35 9.41 -21.55
N GLY A 172 -5.06 8.24 -20.94
CA GLY A 172 -4.55 7.07 -21.65
C GLY A 172 -3.03 7.00 -21.86
N TRP A 173 -2.26 7.90 -21.24
CA TRP A 173 -0.79 7.85 -21.21
C TRP A 173 -0.29 7.26 -19.89
N TYR A 174 0.94 6.75 -19.90
CA TYR A 174 1.61 6.19 -18.73
C TYR A 174 2.56 7.20 -18.08
N GLU A 175 2.36 7.42 -16.79
CA GLU A 175 3.28 8.11 -15.90
C GLU A 175 4.25 7.10 -15.30
N ILE A 176 5.55 7.39 -15.37
CA ILE A 176 6.61 6.46 -15.01
C ILE A 176 7.61 7.21 -14.17
N ASP A 177 7.69 6.82 -12.91
CA ASP A 177 8.53 7.43 -11.90
C ASP A 177 9.33 6.37 -11.13
N CYS A 178 10.42 6.80 -10.51
CA CYS A 178 11.22 5.97 -9.64
C CYS A 178 11.85 6.84 -8.55
N ASP A 179 11.59 6.47 -7.29
CA ASP A 179 12.31 7.06 -6.15
C ASP A 179 13.79 6.69 -6.24
N ALA A 180 14.65 7.70 -6.30
CA ALA A 180 16.09 7.51 -6.42
C ALA A 180 16.72 6.91 -5.14
N HIS A 181 15.99 6.90 -4.01
CA HIS A 181 16.42 6.36 -2.71
C HIS A 181 17.76 6.96 -2.23
N LEU A 182 17.94 8.25 -2.46
CA LEU A 182 19.15 8.98 -2.11
C LEU A 182 19.04 9.62 -0.73
N ASN A 183 20.10 9.53 0.08
CA ASN A 183 20.22 10.31 1.31
C ASN A 183 20.94 11.63 1.00
N ARG A 184 20.20 12.68 0.65
CA ARG A 184 20.75 14.02 0.43
C ARG A 184 21.23 14.62 1.75
N ARG A 185 22.48 15.08 1.78
CA ARG A 185 23.09 15.79 2.92
C ARG A 185 23.34 17.25 2.55
N ASP A 186 23.51 18.08 3.57
CA ASP A 186 23.94 19.47 3.37
C ASP A 186 25.29 19.49 2.65
N GLY A 187 25.36 20.23 1.53
CA GLY A 187 26.54 20.32 0.68
C GLY A 187 26.61 19.34 -0.50
N ASP A 188 25.58 18.51 -0.71
CA ASP A 188 25.50 17.58 -1.85
C ASP A 188 25.02 18.22 -3.16
N ASP A 189 24.75 19.53 -3.19
CA ASP A 189 24.27 20.22 -4.39
C ASP A 189 25.13 19.97 -5.65
N PRO A 190 26.48 19.96 -5.57
CA PRO A 190 27.31 19.61 -6.73
C PRO A 190 27.15 18.15 -7.18
N LEU A 191 26.89 17.22 -6.25
CA LEU A 191 26.60 15.82 -6.57
C LEU A 191 25.23 15.69 -7.23
N MET A 192 24.22 16.42 -6.74
CA MET A 192 22.89 16.45 -7.36
C MET A 192 22.97 16.95 -8.80
N LEU A 193 23.77 17.98 -9.09
CA LEU A 193 23.98 18.47 -10.46
C LEU A 193 24.59 17.40 -11.38
N ARG A 194 25.46 16.52 -10.86
CA ARG A 194 25.99 15.39 -11.64
C ARG A 194 24.92 14.35 -11.94
N TYR A 195 24.05 14.06 -10.98
CA TYR A 195 22.90 13.18 -11.23
C TYR A 195 21.93 13.75 -12.25
N VAL A 196 21.64 15.06 -12.18
CA VAL A 196 20.81 15.76 -13.17
C VAL A 196 21.43 15.65 -14.57
N ALA A 197 22.73 15.92 -14.70
CA ALA A 197 23.43 15.81 -15.97
C ALA A 197 23.39 14.38 -16.53
N HIS A 198 23.73 13.38 -15.70
CA HIS A 198 23.70 11.97 -16.10
C HIS A 198 22.30 11.51 -16.52
N ALA A 199 21.26 11.87 -15.77
CA ALA A 199 19.89 11.55 -16.13
C ALA A 199 19.51 12.19 -17.48
N ALA A 200 19.83 13.47 -17.67
CA ALA A 200 19.51 14.22 -18.89
C ALA A 200 20.22 13.64 -20.14
N GLU A 201 21.48 13.22 -20.00
CA GLU A 201 22.24 12.54 -21.08
C GLU A 201 21.58 11.24 -21.54
N ASN A 202 20.84 10.59 -20.64
CA ASN A 202 20.11 9.36 -20.90
C ASN A 202 18.61 9.59 -21.21
N GLY A 203 18.18 10.85 -21.41
CA GLY A 203 16.79 11.18 -21.74
C GLY A 203 15.80 11.03 -20.58
N VAL A 204 16.31 11.04 -19.35
CA VAL A 204 15.53 10.94 -18.10
C VAL A 204 15.59 12.28 -17.36
N VAL A 205 14.52 12.63 -16.67
CA VAL A 205 14.48 13.81 -15.80
C VAL A 205 14.74 13.34 -14.37
N PHE A 206 15.73 13.93 -13.70
CA PHE A 206 15.92 13.79 -12.26
C PHE A 206 15.48 15.07 -11.56
N ASP A 207 14.52 14.96 -10.63
CA ASP A 207 14.07 16.03 -9.75
C ASP A 207 14.87 15.97 -8.43
N PRO A 208 15.82 16.89 -8.19
CA PRO A 208 16.64 16.88 -6.99
C PRO A 208 15.91 17.39 -5.73
N GLU A 209 14.73 18.00 -5.87
CA GLU A 209 13.90 18.41 -4.73
C GLU A 209 13.07 17.23 -4.20
N GLN A 210 12.51 16.44 -5.12
CA GLN A 210 11.69 15.27 -4.79
C GLN A 210 12.49 13.96 -4.73
N LEU A 211 13.74 13.98 -5.21
CA LEU A 211 14.61 12.80 -5.36
C LEU A 211 13.98 11.71 -6.24
N GLU A 212 13.31 12.13 -7.30
CA GLU A 212 12.59 11.25 -8.21
C GLU A 212 13.15 11.30 -9.62
N LEU A 213 13.21 10.15 -10.28
CA LEU A 213 13.49 10.00 -11.69
C LEU A 213 12.17 9.84 -12.45
N ARG A 214 12.03 10.53 -13.59
CA ARG A 214 10.82 10.52 -14.42
C ARG A 214 11.17 10.43 -15.90
N CYS A 215 10.32 9.75 -16.66
CA CYS A 215 10.41 9.72 -18.12
C CYS A 215 9.38 10.66 -18.76
N ALA A 216 9.57 10.92 -20.06
CA ALA A 216 8.54 11.55 -20.87
C ALA A 216 7.25 10.70 -20.89
N ARG A 217 6.12 11.35 -21.17
CA ARG A 217 4.84 10.67 -21.31
C ARG A 217 4.87 9.70 -22.49
N VAL A 218 4.43 8.47 -22.26
CA VAL A 218 4.36 7.42 -23.29
C VAL A 218 2.95 6.85 -23.37
N PHE A 219 2.57 6.35 -24.54
CA PHE A 219 1.21 5.85 -24.79
C PHE A 219 1.19 4.35 -25.10
N ALA A 220 2.32 3.80 -25.56
CA ALA A 220 2.42 2.37 -25.84
C ALA A 220 2.91 1.59 -24.61
N PRO A 221 2.31 0.44 -24.30
CA PRO A 221 2.77 -0.43 -23.21
C PRO A 221 4.24 -0.85 -23.33
N ALA A 222 4.73 -1.08 -24.55
CA ALA A 222 6.13 -1.44 -24.81
C ALA A 222 7.09 -0.29 -24.52
N GLU A 223 6.71 0.94 -24.83
CA GLU A 223 7.48 2.15 -24.50
C GLU A 223 7.54 2.35 -22.98
N ALA A 224 6.42 2.12 -22.28
CA ALA A 224 6.37 2.19 -20.83
C ALA A 224 7.29 1.14 -20.16
N ALA A 225 7.30 -0.09 -20.68
CA ALA A 225 8.20 -1.13 -20.24
C ALA A 225 9.69 -0.77 -20.46
N ALA A 226 10.03 -0.24 -21.65
CA ALA A 226 11.38 0.22 -21.95
C ALA A 226 11.81 1.39 -21.04
N ALA A 227 10.93 2.35 -20.80
CA ALA A 227 11.18 3.50 -19.93
C ALA A 227 11.45 3.08 -18.47
N ALA A 228 10.67 2.15 -17.91
CA ALA A 228 10.93 1.65 -16.55
C ALA A 228 12.28 0.92 -16.42
N ARG A 229 12.72 0.20 -17.47
CA ARG A 229 14.05 -0.40 -17.50
C ARG A 229 15.14 0.66 -17.53
N LEU A 230 14.99 1.68 -18.38
CA LEU A 230 15.91 2.81 -18.49
C LEU A 230 16.04 3.55 -17.15
N LEU A 231 14.94 3.80 -16.44
CA LEU A 231 14.99 4.41 -15.11
C LEU A 231 15.85 3.59 -14.13
N GLY A 232 15.68 2.27 -14.13
CA GLY A 232 16.49 1.38 -13.29
C GLY A 232 17.98 1.38 -13.66
N GLU A 233 18.31 1.43 -14.95
CA GLU A 233 19.69 1.55 -15.44
C GLU A 233 20.32 2.87 -15.01
N VAL A 234 19.64 4.00 -15.21
CA VAL A 234 20.10 5.34 -14.80
C VAL A 234 20.28 5.43 -13.28
N GLN A 235 19.33 4.89 -12.50
CA GLN A 235 19.44 4.88 -11.04
C GLN A 235 20.64 4.05 -10.56
N ALA A 236 20.93 2.90 -11.19
CA ALA A 236 22.05 2.05 -10.82
C ALA A 236 23.42 2.77 -10.94
N ASP A 237 23.53 3.71 -11.89
CA ASP A 237 24.74 4.51 -12.10
C ASP A 237 24.97 5.60 -11.04
N PHE A 238 23.95 5.97 -10.27
CA PHE A 238 24.10 6.99 -9.22
C PHE A 238 25.10 6.55 -8.14
N GLY A 239 25.18 5.27 -7.80
CA GLY A 239 26.17 4.74 -6.85
C GLY A 239 27.62 4.95 -7.30
N PRO A 240 28.00 4.49 -8.52
CA PRO A 240 29.28 4.79 -9.14
C PRO A 240 29.59 6.30 -9.22
N ILE A 241 28.63 7.12 -9.64
CA ILE A 241 28.81 8.58 -9.72
C ILE A 241 29.09 9.20 -8.35
N ALA A 242 28.33 8.80 -7.32
CA ALA A 242 28.56 9.23 -5.94
C ALA A 242 29.97 8.87 -5.49
N LYS A 243 30.40 7.63 -5.75
CA LYS A 243 31.73 7.16 -5.37
C LYS A 243 32.83 7.96 -6.04
N ALA A 244 32.69 8.26 -7.34
CA ALA A 244 33.64 9.08 -8.09
C ALA A 244 33.69 10.51 -7.54
N TYR A 245 32.53 11.15 -7.35
CA TYR A 245 32.44 12.50 -6.76
C TYR A 245 33.07 12.58 -5.38
N TRP A 246 32.75 11.66 -4.48
CA TRP A 246 33.31 11.66 -3.13
C TRP A 246 34.80 11.37 -3.12
N HIS A 247 35.27 10.56 -4.08
CA HIS A 247 36.70 10.35 -4.29
C HIS A 247 37.37 11.66 -4.69
N GLU A 248 36.88 12.35 -5.73
CA GLU A 248 37.40 13.64 -6.19
C GLU A 248 37.43 14.68 -5.06
N ARG A 249 36.31 14.84 -4.33
CA ARG A 249 36.21 15.77 -3.18
C ARG A 249 37.19 15.40 -2.07
N PHE A 250 37.36 14.11 -1.78
CA PHE A 250 38.36 13.66 -0.83
C PHE A 250 39.78 14.02 -1.30
N MET A 251 40.08 13.83 -2.59
CA MET A 251 41.39 14.19 -3.15
C MET A 251 41.64 15.71 -3.09
N GLU A 252 40.66 16.53 -3.44
CA GLU A 252 40.75 18.00 -3.38
C GLU A 252 41.00 18.53 -1.96
N THR A 253 40.46 17.84 -0.95
CA THR A 253 40.55 18.26 0.47
C THR A 253 41.65 17.54 1.24
N MET A 254 42.41 16.66 0.57
CA MET A 254 43.46 15.88 1.21
C MET A 254 44.63 16.80 1.58
N ILE A 255 44.95 16.85 2.87
CA ILE A 255 46.08 17.62 3.40
C ILE A 255 47.20 16.69 3.88
N VAL A 256 48.45 17.13 3.70
CA VAL A 256 49.62 16.44 4.26
C VAL A 256 49.69 16.71 5.76
N THR A 257 49.05 15.85 6.54
CA THR A 257 49.17 15.87 8.01
C THR A 257 50.61 15.58 8.46
N PRO A 258 51.03 15.95 9.67
CA PRO A 258 52.37 15.62 10.18
C PRO A 258 52.70 14.12 10.11
N ARG A 259 51.70 13.26 10.31
CA ARG A 259 51.82 11.81 10.17
C ARG A 259 52.08 11.39 8.72
N ILE A 260 51.34 11.97 7.76
CA ILE A 260 51.54 11.68 6.33
C ILE A 260 52.91 12.22 5.89
N ARG A 261 53.28 13.44 6.31
CA ARG A 261 54.60 14.04 6.05
C ARG A 261 55.73 13.11 6.50
N ALA A 262 55.73 12.70 7.77
CA ALA A 262 56.76 11.81 8.31
C ALA A 262 56.85 10.49 7.54
N PHE A 263 55.70 9.93 7.14
CA PHE A 263 55.66 8.73 6.31
C PHE A 263 56.29 8.97 4.93
N LEU A 264 55.87 10.01 4.20
CA LEU A 264 56.38 10.32 2.86
C LEU A 264 57.88 10.66 2.88
N GLU A 265 58.36 11.46 3.85
CA GLU A 265 59.79 11.72 4.07
C GLU A 265 60.57 10.43 4.38
N GLY A 266 59.97 9.49 5.10
CA GLY A 266 60.55 8.16 5.33
C GLY A 266 60.67 7.33 4.05
N VAL A 267 59.63 7.35 3.21
CA VAL A 267 59.64 6.66 1.90
C VAL A 267 60.70 7.28 0.99
N GLU A 268 60.80 8.60 0.93
CA GLU A 268 61.81 9.32 0.16
C GLU A 268 63.25 8.97 0.57
N ARG A 269 63.47 8.76 1.88
CA ARG A 269 64.77 8.32 2.42
C ARG A 269 65.07 6.83 2.22
N GLY A 270 64.16 6.09 1.57
CA GLY A 270 64.32 4.64 1.35
C GLY A 270 64.09 3.80 2.61
N GLU A 271 63.43 4.34 3.63
CA GLU A 271 63.16 3.64 4.90
C GLU A 271 61.91 2.75 4.84
N ALA A 272 61.28 2.63 3.67
CA ALA A 272 60.03 1.91 3.51
C ALA A 272 60.22 0.39 3.68
N SER A 273 59.50 -0.19 4.63
CA SER A 273 59.39 -1.64 4.81
C SER A 273 57.93 -2.09 4.70
N ILE A 274 57.71 -3.24 4.07
CA ILE A 274 56.37 -3.79 3.84
C ILE A 274 56.15 -5.00 4.76
N ASP A 275 55.13 -4.90 5.62
CA ASP A 275 54.77 -5.93 6.58
C ASP A 275 53.39 -6.52 6.23
N ILE A 276 53.22 -7.84 6.38
CA ILE A 276 51.91 -8.50 6.26
C ILE A 276 51.45 -8.98 7.64
N VAL A 277 50.46 -8.30 8.21
CA VAL A 277 49.89 -8.66 9.52
C VAL A 277 48.48 -9.20 9.33
N ARG A 278 48.25 -10.49 9.65
CA ARG A 278 46.94 -11.16 9.52
C ARG A 278 46.31 -10.96 8.12
N ARG A 279 47.10 -11.15 7.06
CA ARG A 279 46.72 -10.96 5.64
C ARG A 279 46.42 -9.51 5.22
N ASN A 280 46.71 -8.51 6.06
CA ASN A 280 46.61 -7.10 5.69
C ASN A 280 48.01 -6.51 5.45
N PRO A 281 48.32 -6.03 4.23
CA PRO A 281 49.57 -5.34 3.95
C PRO A 281 49.59 -3.99 4.66
N GLN A 282 50.75 -3.67 5.23
CA GLN A 282 51.06 -2.41 5.89
C GLN A 282 52.44 -1.95 5.43
N ILE A 283 52.63 -0.64 5.31
CA ILE A 283 53.91 -0.05 4.97
C ILE A 283 54.37 0.77 6.17
N ARG A 284 55.62 0.58 6.57
CA ARG A 284 56.28 1.37 7.62
C ARG A 284 57.36 2.24 7.00
N ALA A 285 57.34 3.53 7.29
CA ALA A 285 58.37 4.48 6.87
C ALA A 285 58.37 5.68 7.83
N GLY A 286 59.54 6.27 8.12
CA GLY A 286 59.62 7.48 8.97
C GLY A 286 59.00 7.31 10.37
N GLY A 287 59.02 6.09 10.92
CA GLY A 287 58.41 5.75 12.20
C GLY A 287 56.87 5.60 12.18
N VAL A 288 56.23 5.74 11.01
CA VAL A 288 54.77 5.65 10.85
C VAL A 288 54.40 4.35 10.14
N VAL A 289 53.29 3.74 10.57
CA VAL A 289 52.68 2.58 9.90
C VAL A 289 51.41 3.02 9.19
N MET A 290 51.35 2.82 7.87
CA MET A 290 50.18 3.05 7.04
C MET A 290 49.54 1.72 6.67
N LYS A 291 48.21 1.61 6.85
CA LYS A 291 47.46 0.41 6.49
C LYS A 291 47.00 0.49 5.04
N ARG A 292 46.56 -0.63 4.46
CA ARG A 292 46.04 -0.73 3.09
C ARG A 292 45.14 0.44 2.65
N GLY A 293 44.21 0.87 3.49
CA GLY A 293 43.31 1.99 3.18
C GLY A 293 44.05 3.34 3.02
N ASP A 294 45.02 3.61 3.89
CA ASP A 294 45.84 4.83 3.81
C ASP A 294 46.78 4.77 2.60
N ILE A 295 47.38 3.61 2.33
CA ILE A 295 48.23 3.40 1.16
C ILE A 295 47.44 3.63 -0.12
N SER A 296 46.23 3.08 -0.22
CA SER A 296 45.36 3.25 -1.40
C SER A 296 45.00 4.72 -1.62
N ARG A 297 44.82 5.50 -0.54
CA ARG A 297 44.56 6.95 -0.62
C ARG A 297 45.79 7.73 -1.08
N LEU A 298 46.97 7.43 -0.54
CA LEU A 298 48.22 8.09 -0.94
C LEU A 298 48.59 7.76 -2.40
N ALA A 299 48.35 6.53 -2.84
CA ALA A 299 48.54 6.12 -4.24
C ALA A 299 47.53 6.80 -5.17
N ALA A 300 46.25 6.90 -4.76
CA ALA A 300 45.23 7.63 -5.53
C ALA A 300 45.51 9.15 -5.60
N ALA A 301 46.15 9.72 -4.58
CA ALA A 301 46.67 11.10 -4.60
C ALA A 301 47.84 11.29 -5.55
N GLY A 302 48.36 10.18 -6.10
CA GLY A 302 49.58 10.17 -6.86
C GLY A 302 50.77 10.61 -6.04
N TRP A 303 50.74 10.52 -4.69
CA TRP A 303 51.86 10.92 -3.81
C TRP A 303 52.89 9.81 -3.62
N ILE A 304 52.45 8.56 -3.76
CA ILE A 304 53.31 7.38 -3.78
C ILE A 304 53.04 6.56 -5.02
N ASP A 305 54.06 5.88 -5.49
CA ASP A 305 53.96 4.86 -6.53
C ASP A 305 54.09 3.47 -5.89
N THR A 306 53.31 2.51 -6.40
CA THR A 306 53.28 1.14 -5.92
C THR A 306 53.23 0.20 -7.11
N ASP A 307 54.09 -0.81 -7.12
CA ASP A 307 54.23 -1.78 -8.22
C ASP A 307 53.04 -2.75 -8.39
N HIS A 308 52.14 -2.86 -7.41
CA HIS A 308 50.96 -3.73 -7.48
C HIS A 308 49.73 -3.20 -6.73
N ALA A 309 48.56 -3.28 -7.38
CA ALA A 309 47.26 -2.83 -6.84
C ALA A 309 46.73 -3.64 -5.64
N HIS A 310 47.32 -4.80 -5.33
CA HIS A 310 46.85 -5.69 -4.27
C HIS A 310 47.89 -5.97 -3.19
N PHE A 311 49.16 -6.11 -3.57
CA PHE A 311 50.28 -6.31 -2.64
C PHE A 311 51.53 -5.62 -3.20
N PRO A 312 51.86 -4.39 -2.76
CA PRO A 312 53.07 -3.74 -3.20
C PRO A 312 54.30 -4.53 -2.71
N SER A 313 55.27 -4.75 -3.60
CA SER A 313 56.62 -5.24 -3.24
C SER A 313 57.63 -4.11 -3.10
N ALA A 314 57.33 -2.94 -3.65
CA ALA A 314 58.07 -1.71 -3.47
C ALA A 314 57.10 -0.51 -3.38
N VAL A 315 57.55 0.55 -2.72
CA VAL A 315 56.86 1.84 -2.67
C VAL A 315 57.88 2.96 -2.87
N GLY A 316 57.56 3.88 -3.77
CA GLY A 316 58.35 5.08 -4.03
C GLY A 316 57.54 6.33 -3.77
N ILE A 317 58.22 7.45 -3.51
CA ILE A 317 57.56 8.77 -3.53
C ILE A 317 57.57 9.30 -4.97
N THR A 318 56.47 9.92 -5.38
CA THR A 318 56.37 10.54 -6.71
C THR A 318 56.77 12.02 -6.65
N PRO A 319 56.96 12.71 -7.79
CA PRO A 319 57.15 14.16 -7.83
C PRO A 319 56.01 14.93 -7.14
N ALA A 320 54.76 14.50 -7.34
CA ALA A 320 53.60 15.12 -6.68
C ALA A 320 53.60 14.87 -5.16
N GLY A 321 54.12 13.74 -4.69
CA GLY A 321 54.31 13.47 -3.27
C GLY A 321 55.36 14.38 -2.64
N VAL A 322 56.47 14.62 -3.35
CA VAL A 322 57.52 15.57 -2.92
C VAL A 322 56.97 17.00 -2.86
N GLU A 323 56.24 17.42 -3.89
CA GLU A 323 55.58 18.73 -3.92
C GLU A 323 54.53 18.88 -2.81
N ALA A 324 53.75 17.83 -2.54
CA ALA A 324 52.75 17.82 -1.48
C ALA A 324 53.36 17.94 -0.08
N ILE A 325 54.55 17.38 0.16
CA ILE A 325 55.30 17.62 1.40
C ILE A 325 55.61 19.13 1.51
N GLY A 326 55.97 19.80 0.42
CA GLY A 326 56.35 21.22 0.44
C GLY A 326 57.59 21.47 1.32
N PRO A 327 57.98 22.75 1.53
CA PRO A 327 59.13 23.07 2.38
C PRO A 327 58.91 22.58 3.80
N ARG A 328 59.99 22.18 4.46
CA ARG A 328 59.96 21.78 5.87
C ARG A 328 59.43 22.97 6.69
N PRO A 329 58.35 22.81 7.47
CA PRO A 329 57.86 23.91 8.30
C PRO A 329 58.97 24.34 9.25
N ASP A 330 59.24 25.64 9.32
CA ASP A 330 60.24 26.19 10.22
C ASP A 330 59.79 25.85 11.66
N PRO A 331 60.62 25.18 12.49
CA PRO A 331 60.24 24.83 13.86
C PRO A 331 59.85 26.04 14.73
N HIS A 332 60.07 27.27 14.24
CA HIS A 332 59.68 28.52 14.90
C HIS A 332 58.44 29.20 14.30
N GLU A 333 57.82 28.65 13.25
CA GLU A 333 56.63 29.24 12.64
C GLU A 333 55.38 28.87 13.46
N THR A 334 54.87 29.84 14.23
CA THR A 334 53.62 29.68 14.97
C THR A 334 52.45 29.55 14.00
N VAL A 335 51.86 28.37 13.92
CA VAL A 335 50.58 28.15 13.24
C VAL A 335 49.53 29.08 13.88
N PRO A 336 48.91 30.02 13.13
CA PRO A 336 47.84 30.82 13.69
C PRO A 336 46.68 29.90 14.09
N PRO A 337 46.02 30.15 15.23
CA PRO A 337 44.94 29.28 15.70
C PRO A 337 43.88 29.16 14.62
N ALA A 338 43.48 27.93 14.31
CA ALA A 338 42.38 27.68 13.39
C ALA A 338 41.15 28.47 13.87
N PRO A 339 40.45 29.23 13.00
CA PRO A 339 39.18 29.81 13.37
C PRO A 339 38.23 28.66 13.71
N PHE A 340 37.76 28.63 14.95
CA PHE A 340 36.69 27.74 15.37
C PHE A 340 35.48 27.94 14.45
N ARG A 341 35.09 26.88 13.75
CA ARG A 341 33.75 26.72 13.19
C ARG A 341 33.25 25.32 13.48
#